data_AF-A0A5C5VIK3-F1
#
_entry.id   AF-A0A5C5VIK3-F1
#
_cell.length_a   1.000
_cell.length_b   1.000
_cell.length_c   1.000
_cell.angle_alpha   90.00
_cell.angle_beta   90.00
_cell.angle_gamma   90.00
#
_symmetry.space_group_name_H-M   'P 1'
#
loop_
_entity.id
_entity.type
_entity.pdbx_description
1 polymer ?
#
loop_
_entity_poly.entity_id
_entity_poly.type
_entity_poly.pdbx_seq_one_letter_code
_entity_poly.pdbx_strand_id
1 'polypeptide(L)'
;MHHSTSFRTGLRLVGTPLRGLVRSTAILTTCLISNAGLAESYSHVSAHPEIQMWTYPNASAAGGASVQSRGPTFAAFLGEDSGTGQTVPVPGSGAGPSRLASVLVATDTSQTVPTGLPLSQYQVDSLRVTVTLVGSLIYEPAGYTLPYDNTLDDLESLINGTDDPGRPIEMYGVGLQGDYSGFGFDDTADPATLQLGDPRWRRFREGEEGYIEGEPAAGQPIAPYQFYAVDAQGRDAENSISGGYSATDPTGETEPFFADALAVGKVYGAGGEELTPGTLMNSGDQLIFEPNLANPGILSYVQQSLANGALGFMFSSLHEPGGQAATAAYPDFYLDDLDVGNNPDGAAPLIELSVTVGEALPGDYDGDGVVDAFDYALWREQFGGPGPEADGNGDGTVDAADYTVWRDNLPPASAATAAPEPSSVAMLGLFGVAMAFCGWAEWFVRPNRNGEG
;
A
#
# COMPACT_ATOMS: atom_id res chain seq x y z
N MET A 1 -42.01 -37.64 36.64
CA MET A 1 -41.97 -37.22 38.06
C MET A 1 -41.25 -35.87 38.06
N HIS A 2 -41.98 -34.74 38.04
CA HIS A 2 -42.21 -33.86 39.21
C HIS A 2 -40.90 -33.58 40.00
N HIS A 3 -40.44 -32.35 40.28
CA HIS A 3 -41.11 -31.06 40.41
C HIS A 3 -40.05 -29.92 40.39
N SER A 4 -40.50 -28.75 39.94
CA SER A 4 -39.94 -27.40 40.12
C SER A 4 -39.74 -27.02 41.59
N THR A 5 -38.76 -26.14 41.92
CA THR A 5 -39.05 -24.95 42.74
C THR A 5 -38.01 -23.82 42.61
N SER A 6 -38.57 -22.62 42.46
CA SER A 6 -37.99 -21.27 42.46
C SER A 6 -37.71 -20.78 43.89
N PHE A 7 -36.73 -19.88 44.05
CA PHE A 7 -36.65 -18.98 45.20
C PHE A 7 -36.44 -17.53 44.75
N ARG A 8 -37.46 -16.70 45.01
CA ARG A 8 -37.37 -15.24 45.14
C ARG A 8 -37.44 -14.93 46.63
N THR A 9 -36.59 -14.04 47.12
CA THR A 9 -36.82 -13.37 48.40
C THR A 9 -36.49 -11.89 48.24
N GLY A 10 -37.53 -11.06 48.38
CA GLY A 10 -37.41 -9.60 48.39
C GLY A 10 -37.03 -9.07 49.77
N LEU A 11 -36.49 -7.85 49.81
CA LEU A 11 -36.34 -7.06 51.03
C LEU A 11 -36.89 -5.66 50.78
N ARG A 12 -37.87 -5.26 51.60
CA ARG A 12 -38.46 -3.91 51.64
C ARG A 12 -37.84 -3.10 52.80
N LEU A 13 -37.35 -1.92 52.44
CA LEU A 13 -37.49 -0.59 53.06
C LEU A 13 -37.53 -0.42 54.59
N VAL A 14 -36.64 0.45 55.10
CA VAL A 14 -36.95 1.46 56.12
C VAL A 14 -36.21 2.75 55.75
N GLY A 15 -36.90 3.90 55.77
CA GLY A 15 -36.35 5.21 55.41
C GLY A 15 -36.30 6.19 56.58
N THR A 16 -35.66 7.35 56.37
CA THR A 16 -36.10 8.69 56.85
C THR A 16 -35.31 9.80 56.12
N PRO A 17 -35.85 11.02 56.01
CA PRO A 17 -35.60 11.95 54.90
C PRO A 17 -34.72 13.15 55.28
N LEU A 18 -34.23 13.89 54.28
CA LEU A 18 -33.97 15.33 54.41
C LEU A 18 -34.27 16.07 53.11
N ARG A 19 -35.00 17.18 53.28
CA ARG A 19 -35.56 18.07 52.26
C ARG A 19 -34.48 18.90 51.58
N GLY A 20 -34.64 19.14 50.28
CA GLY A 20 -33.92 20.17 49.53
C GLY A 20 -34.61 20.41 48.19
N LEU A 21 -35.45 21.43 48.13
CA LEU A 21 -36.19 21.83 46.94
C LEU A 21 -35.27 22.72 46.07
N VAL A 22 -34.89 22.27 44.87
CA VAL A 22 -34.41 23.18 43.81
C VAL A 22 -35.16 22.82 42.53
N ARG A 23 -35.91 23.81 42.03
CA ARG A 23 -36.55 23.78 40.71
C ARG A 23 -35.43 23.83 39.66
N SER A 24 -35.31 22.79 38.85
CA SER A 24 -34.55 22.85 37.61
C SER A 24 -35.48 22.56 36.44
N THR A 25 -35.65 23.59 35.62
CA THR A 25 -36.35 23.62 34.34
C THR A 25 -35.80 22.52 33.44
N ALA A 26 -36.65 21.61 32.97
CA ALA A 26 -36.28 20.64 31.95
C ALA A 26 -36.15 21.37 30.61
N ILE A 27 -34.92 21.58 30.15
CA ILE A 27 -34.64 21.86 28.75
C ILE A 27 -34.66 20.49 28.06
N LEU A 28 -35.69 20.22 27.27
CA LEU A 28 -35.66 19.12 26.30
C LEU A 28 -34.63 19.50 25.24
N THR A 29 -33.40 19.03 25.40
CA THR A 29 -32.46 18.94 24.30
C THR A 29 -32.87 17.73 23.50
N THR A 30 -33.60 17.94 22.40
CA THR A 30 -33.73 16.93 21.35
C THR A 30 -32.32 16.71 20.82
N CYS A 31 -31.65 15.66 21.31
CA CYS A 31 -30.42 15.18 20.70
C CYS A 31 -30.84 14.66 19.33
N LEU A 32 -30.62 15.47 18.28
CA LEU A 32 -30.49 14.95 16.94
C LEU A 32 -29.33 13.95 17.01
N ILE A 33 -29.66 12.67 17.04
CA ILE A 33 -28.68 11.63 16.74
C ILE A 33 -28.43 11.81 15.25
N SER A 34 -27.40 12.57 14.91
CA SER A 34 -26.74 12.39 13.63
C SER A 34 -26.26 10.93 13.64
N ASN A 35 -26.79 10.11 12.75
CA ASN A 35 -26.12 8.87 12.37
C ASN A 35 -24.81 9.28 11.68
N ALA A 36 -23.79 9.62 12.46
CA ALA A 36 -22.42 9.42 12.03
C ALA A 36 -22.18 7.94 12.33
N GLY A 37 -22.16 7.10 11.30
CA GLY A 37 -21.74 5.73 11.51
C GLY A 37 -20.27 5.72 11.91
N LEU A 38 -19.92 4.72 12.70
CA LEU A 38 -18.62 4.63 13.34
C LEU A 38 -17.68 3.91 12.37
N ALA A 39 -16.45 4.42 12.23
CA ALA A 39 -15.38 3.68 11.57
C ALA A 39 -15.24 2.29 12.22
N GLU A 40 -15.07 1.25 11.39
CA GLU A 40 -14.98 -0.13 11.83
C GLU A 40 -13.60 -0.69 11.54
N SER A 41 -13.02 -1.40 12.52
CA SER A 41 -11.69 -2.01 12.38
C SER A 41 -11.82 -3.47 11.95
N TYR A 42 -11.01 -3.84 10.96
CA TYR A 42 -10.93 -5.15 10.36
C TYR A 42 -9.51 -5.70 10.52
N SER A 43 -9.42 -7.02 10.71
CA SER A 43 -8.15 -7.74 10.71
C SER A 43 -8.23 -8.88 9.72
N HIS A 44 -7.26 -8.92 8.79
CA HIS A 44 -7.11 -10.01 7.84
C HIS A 44 -5.80 -10.74 8.12
N VAL A 45 -5.87 -12.06 8.25
CA VAL A 45 -4.70 -12.92 8.46
C VAL A 45 -4.81 -14.10 7.51
N SER A 46 -3.88 -14.19 6.57
CA SER A 46 -3.78 -15.30 5.63
C SER A 46 -2.47 -16.05 5.85
N ALA A 47 -2.55 -17.18 6.55
CA ALA A 47 -1.42 -18.09 6.79
C ALA A 47 -1.20 -19.09 5.63
N HIS A 48 -2.09 -19.07 4.64
CA HIS A 48 -1.99 -19.83 3.40
C HIS A 48 -2.59 -18.98 2.27
N PRO A 49 -1.87 -17.95 1.79
CA PRO A 49 -2.33 -17.09 0.71
C PRO A 49 -2.80 -17.91 -0.49
N GLU A 50 -3.94 -17.53 -1.02
CA GLU A 50 -4.65 -18.24 -2.07
C GLU A 50 -3.81 -18.43 -3.35
N ILE A 51 -2.93 -17.49 -3.64
CA ILE A 51 -1.97 -17.57 -4.75
C ILE A 51 -0.56 -17.56 -4.17
N GLN A 52 0.20 -18.60 -4.50
CA GLN A 52 1.60 -18.77 -4.13
C GLN A 52 2.31 -19.40 -5.34
N MET A 53 3.26 -18.68 -5.94
CA MET A 53 3.87 -19.17 -7.18
C MET A 53 5.32 -18.73 -7.30
N TRP A 54 6.22 -19.70 -7.49
CA TRP A 54 7.55 -19.43 -7.97
C TRP A 54 7.52 -18.98 -9.42
N THR A 55 8.27 -17.93 -9.71
CA THR A 55 8.42 -17.36 -11.04
C THR A 55 9.84 -17.63 -11.51
N TYR A 56 9.97 -18.23 -12.69
CA TYR A 56 11.27 -18.52 -13.27
C TYR A 56 11.56 -17.46 -14.33
N PRO A 57 12.43 -16.47 -14.06
CA PRO A 57 12.80 -15.44 -15.03
C PRO A 57 13.56 -15.99 -16.25
N ASN A 58 13.81 -17.31 -16.30
CA ASN A 58 14.56 -17.99 -17.34
C ASN A 58 13.84 -19.29 -17.76
N ALA A 59 12.97 -19.21 -18.76
CA ALA A 59 12.33 -20.39 -19.36
C ALA A 59 13.12 -20.86 -20.59
N SER A 60 13.71 -22.05 -20.51
CA SER A 60 14.54 -22.70 -21.53
C SER A 60 13.77 -23.23 -22.75
N ALA A 61 12.66 -22.62 -23.15
CA ALA A 61 11.74 -23.22 -24.13
C ALA A 61 12.11 -22.96 -25.60
N ALA A 62 13.06 -22.07 -25.92
CA ALA A 62 13.38 -21.73 -27.33
C ALA A 62 14.89 -21.68 -27.66
N GLY A 63 15.69 -22.57 -27.06
CA GLY A 63 17.12 -22.68 -27.38
C GLY A 63 17.92 -21.45 -26.93
N GLY A 64 19.20 -21.39 -27.29
CA GLY A 64 20.21 -20.43 -26.76
C GLY A 64 19.96 -18.93 -26.99
N ALA A 65 18.72 -18.53 -27.34
CA ALA A 65 18.26 -17.15 -27.47
C ALA A 65 16.96 -16.87 -26.67
N SER A 66 16.52 -17.79 -25.80
CA SER A 66 15.18 -17.74 -25.17
C SER A 66 15.14 -17.38 -23.68
N VAL A 67 16.25 -16.89 -23.16
CA VAL A 67 16.37 -16.59 -21.73
C VAL A 67 16.33 -15.09 -21.53
N GLN A 68 15.17 -14.61 -21.11
CA GLN A 68 14.76 -13.23 -21.00
C GLN A 68 15.57 -12.49 -19.94
N SER A 69 16.03 -11.29 -20.28
CA SER A 69 16.81 -10.43 -19.41
C SER A 69 15.97 -9.32 -18.76
N ARG A 70 14.64 -9.46 -18.64
CA ARG A 70 13.76 -8.31 -18.36
C ARG A 70 12.47 -8.63 -17.56
N GLY A 71 12.57 -9.53 -16.58
CA GLY A 71 11.57 -9.61 -15.49
C GLY A 71 10.93 -10.98 -15.24
N PRO A 72 10.20 -11.19 -14.12
CA PRO A 72 9.31 -12.32 -13.84
C PRO A 72 8.10 -12.39 -14.79
N THR A 73 8.30 -12.23 -16.09
CA THR A 73 7.28 -12.61 -17.06
C THR A 73 7.50 -14.05 -17.48
N PHE A 74 6.45 -14.84 -17.36
CA PHE A 74 6.41 -16.17 -17.97
C PHE A 74 6.30 -16.11 -19.52
N ALA A 75 6.28 -14.92 -20.13
CA ALA A 75 6.18 -14.64 -21.57
C ALA A 75 7.41 -13.90 -22.09
N ALA A 76 7.87 -14.23 -23.31
CA ALA A 76 8.91 -13.46 -23.98
C ALA A 76 8.32 -12.19 -24.59
N PHE A 77 8.92 -11.03 -24.30
CA PHE A 77 8.60 -9.80 -25.02
C PHE A 77 9.14 -9.87 -26.45
N LEU A 78 8.26 -9.58 -27.39
CA LEU A 78 8.60 -9.43 -28.79
C LEU A 78 8.53 -7.93 -29.13
N GLY A 79 9.64 -7.38 -29.64
CA GLY A 79 9.67 -6.05 -30.24
C GLY A 79 9.35 -6.14 -31.73
N GLU A 80 9.18 -4.99 -32.39
CA GLU A 80 8.99 -4.95 -33.85
C GLU A 80 10.30 -4.57 -34.54
N ASP A 81 10.78 -5.41 -35.45
CA ASP A 81 11.99 -5.13 -36.23
C ASP A 81 11.72 -3.93 -37.15
N SER A 82 12.40 -2.81 -36.90
CA SER A 82 12.21 -1.56 -37.63
C SER A 82 12.49 -1.63 -39.14
N GLY A 83 13.19 -2.66 -39.62
CA GLY A 83 13.49 -2.87 -41.04
C GLY A 83 12.45 -3.73 -41.78
N THR A 84 11.76 -4.62 -41.05
CA THR A 84 10.90 -5.65 -41.63
C THR A 84 9.46 -5.59 -41.13
N GLY A 85 9.17 -4.83 -40.06
CA GLY A 85 7.87 -4.80 -39.38
C GLY A 85 7.48 -6.14 -38.77
N GLN A 86 8.43 -7.08 -38.65
CA GLN A 86 8.17 -8.38 -38.05
C GLN A 86 8.40 -8.32 -36.56
N THR A 87 7.48 -8.94 -35.83
CA THR A 87 7.63 -9.24 -34.41
C THR A 87 8.86 -10.14 -34.20
N VAL A 88 9.87 -9.63 -33.50
CA VAL A 88 11.14 -10.32 -33.19
C VAL A 88 11.38 -10.29 -31.67
N PRO A 89 12.03 -11.30 -31.09
CA PRO A 89 12.45 -11.24 -29.69
C PRO A 89 13.27 -9.96 -29.45
N VAL A 90 12.94 -9.20 -28.40
CA VAL A 90 13.76 -8.04 -28.01
C VAL A 90 15.15 -8.57 -27.61
N PRO A 91 16.24 -8.19 -28.29
CA PRO A 91 17.57 -8.69 -27.97
C PRO A 91 18.02 -8.20 -26.59
N GLY A 92 18.39 -9.12 -25.70
CA GLY A 92 19.00 -8.85 -24.40
C GLY A 92 20.10 -9.87 -24.10
N SER A 93 21.12 -9.50 -23.34
CA SER A 93 22.28 -10.38 -23.06
C SER A 93 22.06 -11.34 -21.89
N GLY A 94 20.97 -11.21 -21.12
CA GLY A 94 20.73 -12.02 -19.91
C GLY A 94 21.79 -11.87 -18.81
N ALA A 95 22.76 -10.97 -19.02
CA ALA A 95 23.93 -10.78 -18.19
C ALA A 95 23.94 -9.32 -17.72
N GLY A 96 23.64 -9.12 -16.45
CA GLY A 96 23.54 -7.83 -15.78
C GLY A 96 22.64 -7.90 -14.54
N PRO A 97 22.86 -7.05 -13.52
CA PRO A 97 21.95 -6.97 -12.39
C PRO A 97 20.63 -6.38 -12.88
N SER A 98 19.60 -7.22 -12.95
CA SER A 98 18.20 -6.82 -13.10
C SER A 98 17.45 -7.38 -11.89
N ARG A 99 16.40 -6.70 -11.44
CA ARG A 99 15.57 -7.18 -10.33
C ARG A 99 14.68 -8.28 -10.84
N LEU A 100 14.97 -9.51 -10.46
CA LEU A 100 14.18 -10.64 -10.93
C LEU A 100 13.32 -11.15 -9.79
N ALA A 101 12.03 -10.83 -9.87
CA ALA A 101 11.10 -11.35 -8.90
C ALA A 101 11.03 -12.88 -9.04
N SER A 102 10.91 -13.52 -7.88
CA SER A 102 11.11 -14.95 -7.72
C SER A 102 9.85 -15.64 -7.23
N VAL A 103 9.00 -14.92 -6.47
CA VAL A 103 7.80 -15.45 -5.87
C VAL A 103 6.69 -14.42 -5.89
N LEU A 104 5.52 -14.85 -6.37
CA LEU A 104 4.24 -14.18 -6.22
C LEU A 104 3.51 -14.76 -5.00
N VAL A 105 3.01 -13.89 -4.14
CA VAL A 105 2.10 -14.23 -3.04
C VAL A 105 0.91 -13.29 -3.09
N ALA A 106 -0.31 -13.81 -3.12
CA ALA A 106 -1.52 -12.98 -3.07
C ALA A 106 -2.65 -13.64 -2.28
N THR A 107 -3.48 -12.81 -1.65
CA THR A 107 -4.61 -13.24 -0.80
C THR A 107 -5.89 -12.46 -1.07
N ASP A 108 -7.03 -13.14 -0.97
CA ASP A 108 -8.36 -12.55 -1.08
C ASP A 108 -8.71 -11.82 0.23
N THR A 109 -9.02 -10.53 0.13
CA THR A 109 -9.46 -9.73 1.28
C THR A 109 -10.96 -9.43 1.24
N SER A 110 -11.65 -9.72 0.15
CA SER A 110 -13.04 -9.30 -0.10
C SER A 110 -14.06 -9.85 0.89
N GLN A 111 -13.75 -10.99 1.52
CA GLN A 111 -14.59 -11.61 2.57
C GLN A 111 -14.36 -11.01 3.96
N THR A 112 -13.26 -10.25 4.15
CA THR A 112 -12.84 -9.73 5.46
C THR A 112 -12.87 -8.22 5.53
N VAL A 113 -12.50 -7.52 4.45
CA VAL A 113 -12.48 -6.06 4.34
C VAL A 113 -13.50 -5.64 3.27
N PRO A 114 -14.37 -4.65 3.55
CA PRO A 114 -15.27 -4.10 2.55
C PRO A 114 -14.54 -3.65 1.29
N THR A 115 -15.09 -3.93 0.11
CA THR A 115 -14.46 -3.59 -1.19
C THR A 115 -15.21 -2.46 -1.91
N GLY A 116 -14.60 -1.91 -2.97
CA GLY A 116 -15.22 -0.90 -3.82
C GLY A 116 -15.42 0.48 -3.20
N LEU A 117 -14.90 0.71 -1.99
CA LEU A 117 -14.93 2.02 -1.34
C LEU A 117 -13.82 2.95 -1.87
N PRO A 118 -14.01 4.28 -1.79
CA PRO A 118 -12.95 5.26 -1.98
C PRO A 118 -11.69 4.98 -1.15
N LEU A 119 -10.51 5.28 -1.70
CA LEU A 119 -9.23 4.95 -1.07
C LEU A 119 -9.04 5.61 0.31
N SER A 120 -9.54 6.86 0.51
CA SER A 120 -9.51 7.55 1.82
C SER A 120 -10.15 6.76 2.95
N GLN A 121 -11.12 5.90 2.64
CA GLN A 121 -11.84 5.18 3.67
C GLN A 121 -11.00 4.09 4.30
N TYR A 122 -9.96 3.59 3.62
CA TYR A 122 -9.07 2.58 4.18
C TYR A 122 -7.93 3.25 4.96
N GLN A 123 -8.09 3.35 6.28
CA GLN A 123 -6.99 3.69 7.18
C GLN A 123 -6.21 2.43 7.50
N VAL A 124 -5.13 2.19 6.76
CA VAL A 124 -4.28 1.01 6.95
C VAL A 124 -3.42 1.20 8.19
N ASP A 125 -3.74 0.49 9.27
CA ASP A 125 -3.06 0.61 10.56
C ASP A 125 -1.72 -0.15 10.55
N SER A 126 -1.71 -1.35 9.95
CA SER A 126 -0.51 -2.16 9.82
C SER A 126 -0.63 -3.17 8.68
N LEU A 127 0.47 -3.42 7.99
CA LEU A 127 0.64 -4.53 7.06
C LEU A 127 1.97 -5.21 7.38
N ARG A 128 1.94 -6.53 7.49
CA ARG A 128 3.13 -7.37 7.64
C ARG A 128 3.01 -8.56 6.72
N VAL A 129 4.08 -8.83 5.97
CA VAL A 129 4.20 -10.03 5.16
C VAL A 129 5.42 -10.81 5.62
N THR A 130 5.27 -12.10 5.84
CA THR A 130 6.36 -12.99 6.23
C THR A 130 6.53 -14.08 5.19
N VAL A 131 7.75 -14.29 4.73
CA VAL A 131 8.12 -15.44 3.89
C VAL A 131 9.27 -16.18 4.54
N THR A 132 9.30 -17.50 4.36
CA THR A 132 10.31 -18.36 4.98
C THR A 132 11.28 -18.84 3.93
N LEU A 133 12.57 -18.62 4.15
CA LEU A 133 13.62 -19.00 3.21
C LEU A 133 13.69 -20.53 3.10
N VAL A 134 13.55 -21.08 1.90
CA VAL A 134 13.85 -22.51 1.64
C VAL A 134 15.34 -22.72 1.71
N GLY A 135 16.11 -21.82 1.10
CA GLY A 135 17.56 -21.89 1.13
C GLY A 135 18.07 -23.04 0.26
N SER A 136 17.51 -23.25 -0.94
CA SER A 136 18.17 -24.13 -1.94
C SER A 136 19.57 -23.61 -2.31
N LEU A 137 19.88 -22.37 -1.92
CA LEU A 137 21.19 -21.71 -1.93
C LEU A 137 22.04 -21.85 -0.67
N ILE A 138 21.60 -22.54 0.38
CA ILE A 138 22.34 -22.63 1.63
C ILE A 138 22.90 -24.03 1.72
N TYR A 139 23.99 -24.23 0.99
CA TYR A 139 24.80 -25.43 1.05
C TYR A 139 26.25 -25.02 1.24
N GLU A 140 26.58 -24.70 2.50
CA GLU A 140 27.92 -24.31 2.93
C GLU A 140 29.04 -25.21 2.36
N PRO A 141 28.86 -26.56 2.24
CA PRO A 141 29.91 -27.41 1.66
C PRO A 141 30.23 -27.16 0.18
N ALA A 142 29.33 -26.53 -0.58
CA ALA A 142 29.60 -26.05 -1.94
C ALA A 142 29.87 -24.55 -2.02
N GLY A 143 29.93 -23.85 -0.88
CA GLY A 143 30.21 -22.41 -0.81
C GLY A 143 29.03 -21.52 -1.16
N TYR A 144 27.80 -22.05 -1.22
CA TYR A 144 26.60 -21.25 -1.39
C TYR A 144 26.15 -20.72 -0.02
N THR A 145 26.14 -19.40 0.12
CA THR A 145 25.78 -18.67 1.34
C THR A 145 24.98 -17.43 0.98
N LEU A 146 24.03 -17.05 1.82
CA LEU A 146 23.22 -15.84 1.63
C LEU A 146 23.45 -14.88 2.80
N PRO A 147 24.32 -13.87 2.67
CA PRO A 147 24.51 -12.87 3.70
C PRO A 147 23.23 -12.03 3.86
N TYR A 148 22.83 -11.79 5.10
CA TYR A 148 21.73 -10.89 5.43
C TYR A 148 22.09 -9.46 5.05
N ASP A 149 21.14 -8.77 4.44
CA ASP A 149 21.27 -7.38 4.05
C ASP A 149 19.92 -6.69 4.23
N ASN A 150 19.94 -5.57 4.94
CA ASN A 150 18.77 -4.76 5.28
C ASN A 150 18.87 -3.33 4.74
N THR A 151 19.91 -3.04 3.98
CA THR A 151 20.12 -1.76 3.32
C THR A 151 19.66 -1.88 1.87
N LEU A 152 19.10 -0.78 1.34
CA LEU A 152 18.72 -0.72 -0.07
C LEU A 152 19.94 -0.39 -0.92
N ASP A 153 20.12 -1.14 -2.00
CA ASP A 153 21.21 -0.95 -2.96
C ASP A 153 20.88 0.19 -3.93
N ASP A 154 21.20 1.43 -3.55
CA ASP A 154 20.89 2.58 -4.39
C ASP A 154 21.64 2.54 -5.74
N LEU A 155 21.05 3.15 -6.78
CA LEU A 155 21.61 3.05 -8.12
C LEU A 155 23.01 3.67 -8.22
N GLU A 156 23.30 4.73 -7.45
CA GLU A 156 24.60 5.40 -7.47
C GLU A 156 25.67 4.55 -6.80
N SER A 157 25.37 3.93 -5.66
CA SER A 157 26.29 3.03 -4.95
C SER A 157 26.66 1.81 -5.80
N LEU A 158 25.66 1.21 -6.47
CA LEU A 158 25.84 0.09 -7.38
C LEU A 158 26.71 0.45 -8.59
N ILE A 159 26.43 1.59 -9.25
CA ILE A 159 27.21 2.06 -10.41
C ILE A 159 28.65 2.36 -10.01
N ASN A 160 28.86 2.98 -8.85
CA ASN A 160 30.18 3.37 -8.37
C ASN A 160 30.95 2.23 -7.69
N GLY A 161 30.31 1.07 -7.48
CA GLY A 161 30.88 -0.07 -6.75
C GLY A 161 31.24 0.27 -5.29
N THR A 162 30.51 1.21 -4.70
CA THR A 162 30.66 1.61 -3.29
C THR A 162 29.62 0.98 -2.38
N ASP A 163 28.67 0.27 -2.99
CA ASP A 163 27.66 -0.50 -2.30
C ASP A 163 28.27 -1.59 -1.42
N ASP A 164 27.54 -2.01 -0.40
CA ASP A 164 27.97 -3.14 0.40
C ASP A 164 27.82 -4.46 -0.39
N PRO A 165 28.52 -5.55 -0.01
CA PRO A 165 28.50 -6.78 -0.78
C PRO A 165 27.22 -7.60 -0.61
N GLY A 166 26.32 -7.18 0.29
CA GLY A 166 24.98 -7.74 0.43
C GLY A 166 24.11 -7.49 -0.81
N ARG A 167 22.96 -8.14 -0.82
CA ARG A 167 21.86 -7.82 -1.75
C ARG A 167 20.57 -8.04 -0.96
N PRO A 168 19.77 -6.99 -0.70
CA PRO A 168 18.56 -7.13 0.07
C PRO A 168 17.54 -7.97 -0.69
N ILE A 169 16.67 -8.61 0.08
CA ILE A 169 15.43 -9.16 -0.46
C ILE A 169 14.37 -8.09 -0.29
N GLU A 170 13.76 -7.71 -1.40
CA GLU A 170 12.86 -6.57 -1.55
C GLU A 170 11.44 -7.07 -1.85
N MET A 171 10.44 -6.40 -1.29
CA MET A 171 9.02 -6.64 -1.58
C MET A 171 8.46 -5.54 -2.47
N TYR A 172 7.82 -5.95 -3.54
CA TYR A 172 7.18 -5.11 -4.55
C TYR A 172 5.68 -5.39 -4.61
N GLY A 173 4.93 -4.40 -5.11
CA GLY A 173 3.53 -4.59 -5.44
C GLY A 173 3.38 -5.46 -6.68
N VAL A 174 2.17 -5.95 -6.92
CA VAL A 174 1.78 -6.68 -8.13
C VAL A 174 0.85 -5.81 -8.97
N GLY A 175 1.19 -5.61 -10.24
CA GLY A 175 0.29 -5.11 -11.28
C GLY A 175 -0.06 -6.24 -12.25
N LEU A 176 -1.34 -6.60 -12.38
CA LEU A 176 -1.78 -7.53 -13.43
C LEU A 176 -2.58 -6.76 -14.47
N GLN A 177 -2.44 -7.16 -15.73
CA GLN A 177 -3.12 -6.61 -16.94
C GLN A 177 -2.42 -5.40 -17.59
N GLY A 178 -2.73 -5.19 -18.88
CA GLY A 178 -2.17 -4.11 -19.71
C GLY A 178 -2.61 -2.69 -19.31
N ASP A 179 -3.51 -2.56 -18.32
CA ASP A 179 -3.87 -1.32 -17.63
C ASP A 179 -3.36 -1.27 -16.18
N TYR A 180 -2.62 -2.30 -15.74
CA TYR A 180 -1.98 -2.42 -14.43
C TYR A 180 -2.96 -2.43 -13.24
N SER A 181 -4.23 -2.74 -13.47
CA SER A 181 -5.31 -2.57 -12.48
C SER A 181 -5.50 -3.71 -11.48
N GLY A 182 -4.79 -4.84 -11.61
CA GLY A 182 -4.62 -5.81 -10.51
C GLY A 182 -5.10 -7.24 -10.78
N PHE A 183 -4.89 -8.09 -9.76
CA PHE A 183 -5.27 -9.51 -9.69
C PHE A 183 -6.69 -9.64 -9.14
N GLY A 184 -7.43 -10.64 -9.62
CA GLY A 184 -8.83 -10.85 -9.27
C GLY A 184 -9.06 -12.18 -8.58
N PHE A 185 -9.87 -12.15 -7.52
CA PHE A 185 -10.48 -13.35 -6.91
C PHE A 185 -11.91 -13.59 -7.40
N ASP A 186 -12.39 -12.74 -8.33
CA ASP A 186 -13.72 -12.84 -8.91
C ASP A 186 -13.74 -13.68 -10.19
N ASP A 187 -14.69 -14.61 -10.27
CA ASP A 187 -15.07 -15.40 -11.43
C ASP A 187 -15.42 -14.54 -12.68
N THR A 188 -15.65 -13.23 -12.51
CA THR A 188 -15.94 -12.29 -13.62
C THR A 188 -14.71 -11.59 -14.21
N ALA A 189 -13.52 -11.76 -13.62
CA ALA A 189 -12.29 -11.18 -14.15
C ALA A 189 -11.97 -11.71 -15.56
N ASP A 190 -11.27 -10.91 -16.38
CA ASP A 190 -10.80 -11.37 -17.69
C ASP A 190 -10.10 -12.72 -17.50
N PRO A 191 -10.51 -13.80 -18.20
CA PRO A 191 -9.89 -15.10 -18.02
C PRO A 191 -8.37 -15.08 -18.30
N ALA A 192 -7.82 -13.99 -18.86
CA ALA A 192 -6.38 -13.79 -19.14
C ALA A 192 -5.59 -13.42 -17.87
N THR A 193 -6.30 -13.06 -16.82
CA THR A 193 -5.77 -12.82 -15.48
C THR A 193 -5.55 -14.12 -14.73
N LEU A 194 -4.61 -14.10 -13.80
CA LEU A 194 -4.42 -15.18 -12.85
C LEU A 194 -5.52 -15.11 -11.78
N GLN A 195 -6.30 -16.18 -11.66
CA GLN A 195 -7.39 -16.33 -10.67
C GLN A 195 -7.05 -17.36 -9.60
N LEU A 196 -7.85 -17.40 -8.54
CA LEU A 196 -7.71 -18.41 -7.51
C LEU A 196 -7.96 -19.82 -8.03
N GLY A 197 -7.05 -20.74 -7.72
CA GLY A 197 -7.15 -22.14 -8.11
C GLY A 197 -6.79 -22.40 -9.58
N ASP A 198 -6.38 -21.36 -10.31
CA ASP A 198 -5.88 -21.52 -11.66
C ASP A 198 -4.64 -22.43 -11.66
N PRO A 199 -4.47 -23.25 -12.72
CA PRO A 199 -3.17 -23.86 -12.96
C PRO A 199 -2.12 -22.74 -13.06
N ARG A 200 -0.85 -23.05 -12.78
CA ARG A 200 0.29 -22.11 -12.91
C ARG A 200 0.35 -21.36 -14.26
N TRP A 201 -0.36 -21.86 -15.28
CA TRP A 201 -0.41 -21.30 -16.63
C TRP A 201 -1.78 -21.47 -17.28
N ARG A 202 -2.21 -20.47 -18.06
CA ARG A 202 -3.45 -20.53 -18.86
C ARG A 202 -3.23 -21.17 -20.23
N ARG A 203 -4.28 -21.29 -21.03
CA ARG A 203 -4.22 -21.73 -22.44
C ARG A 203 -4.30 -20.53 -23.38
N PHE A 204 -3.69 -20.63 -24.57
CA PHE A 204 -3.87 -19.61 -25.62
C PHE A 204 -5.33 -19.53 -26.09
N ARG A 205 -5.75 -18.32 -26.44
CA ARG A 205 -7.09 -18.00 -26.95
C ARG A 205 -7.10 -17.66 -28.42
N GLU A 206 -8.26 -17.82 -29.04
CA GLU A 206 -8.48 -17.36 -30.41
C GLU A 206 -8.11 -15.88 -30.57
N GLY A 207 -7.23 -15.59 -31.53
CA GLY A 207 -6.69 -14.25 -31.77
C GLY A 207 -5.35 -13.97 -31.09
N GLU A 208 -4.89 -14.80 -30.14
CA GLU A 208 -3.56 -14.68 -29.54
C GLU A 208 -2.49 -15.35 -30.42
N GLU A 209 -1.30 -14.77 -30.45
CA GLU A 209 -0.14 -15.39 -31.10
C GLU A 209 0.24 -16.68 -30.35
N GLY A 210 0.26 -17.82 -31.05
CA GLY A 210 0.46 -19.14 -30.46
C GLY A 210 -0.82 -19.99 -30.34
N TYR A 211 -1.99 -19.40 -30.58
CA TYR A 211 -3.24 -20.15 -30.72
C TYR A 211 -3.25 -21.02 -31.97
N ILE A 212 -3.76 -22.24 -31.84
CA ILE A 212 -3.88 -23.19 -32.95
C ILE A 212 -5.34 -23.31 -33.35
N GLU A 213 -5.68 -22.78 -34.54
CA GLU A 213 -7.05 -22.86 -35.07
C GLU A 213 -7.48 -24.33 -35.26
N GLY A 214 -8.66 -24.67 -34.73
CA GLY A 214 -9.24 -26.01 -34.80
C GLY A 214 -8.82 -26.97 -33.67
N GLU A 215 -7.87 -26.60 -32.82
CA GLU A 215 -7.56 -27.36 -31.60
C GLU A 215 -8.56 -27.04 -30.47
N PRO A 216 -9.09 -28.03 -29.73
CA PRO A 216 -9.95 -27.77 -28.58
C PRO A 216 -9.19 -27.06 -27.46
N ALA A 217 -9.90 -26.32 -26.60
CA ALA A 217 -9.29 -25.53 -25.51
C ALA A 217 -8.31 -26.32 -24.62
N ALA A 218 -8.61 -27.60 -24.34
CA ALA A 218 -7.72 -28.47 -23.55
C ALA A 218 -6.43 -28.88 -24.29
N GLY A 219 -6.43 -28.83 -25.63
CA GLY A 219 -5.31 -29.13 -26.52
C GLY A 219 -4.51 -27.90 -26.95
N GLN A 220 -5.02 -26.69 -26.71
CA GLN A 220 -4.30 -25.45 -26.99
C GLN A 220 -2.95 -25.42 -26.25
N PRO A 221 -1.88 -24.84 -26.83
CA PRO A 221 -0.64 -24.66 -26.09
C PRO A 221 -0.85 -23.79 -24.84
N ILE A 222 0.07 -23.91 -23.90
CA ILE A 222 0.03 -23.19 -22.63
C ILE A 222 0.58 -21.78 -22.83
N ALA A 223 -0.16 -20.79 -22.35
CA ALA A 223 0.20 -19.39 -22.34
C ALA A 223 0.48 -18.91 -20.91
N PRO A 224 1.46 -18.02 -20.73
CA PRO A 224 1.76 -17.41 -19.44
C PRO A 224 0.69 -16.42 -18.99
N TYR A 225 0.53 -16.28 -17.67
CA TYR A 225 -0.16 -15.11 -17.11
C TYR A 225 0.71 -13.87 -17.27
N GLN A 226 0.06 -12.73 -17.48
CA GLN A 226 0.73 -11.43 -17.54
C GLN A 226 0.61 -10.75 -16.19
N PHE A 227 1.71 -10.77 -15.45
CA PHE A 227 1.86 -10.09 -14.17
C PHE A 227 3.22 -9.40 -14.11
N TYR A 228 3.28 -8.31 -13.35
CA TYR A 228 4.45 -7.47 -13.20
C TYR A 228 4.63 -7.05 -11.74
N ALA A 229 5.87 -6.99 -11.29
CA ALA A 229 6.27 -6.33 -10.07
C ALA A 229 6.26 -4.82 -10.31
N VAL A 230 5.60 -4.09 -9.41
CA VAL A 230 5.58 -2.62 -9.43
C VAL A 230 6.17 -2.05 -8.16
N ASP A 231 6.90 -0.95 -8.31
CA ASP A 231 7.44 -0.20 -7.19
C ASP A 231 6.38 0.67 -6.51
N ALA A 232 6.78 1.39 -5.46
CA ALA A 232 5.88 2.28 -4.73
C ALA A 232 5.25 3.38 -5.60
N GLN A 233 5.77 3.68 -6.79
CA GLN A 233 5.21 4.65 -7.73
C GLN A 233 4.39 3.99 -8.84
N GLY A 234 4.20 2.67 -8.79
CA GLY A 234 3.52 1.93 -9.84
C GLY A 234 4.35 1.74 -11.09
N ARG A 235 5.68 1.92 -11.04
CA ARG A 235 6.59 1.65 -12.16
C ARG A 235 7.03 0.20 -12.12
N ASP A 236 7.31 -0.36 -13.28
CA ASP A 236 7.89 -1.69 -13.43
C ASP A 236 9.20 -1.83 -12.64
N ALA A 237 9.19 -2.62 -11.57
CA ALA A 237 10.32 -2.79 -10.68
C ALA A 237 11.36 -3.79 -11.20
N GLU A 238 11.06 -4.52 -12.27
CA GLU A 238 11.82 -5.68 -12.71
C GLU A 238 13.08 -5.29 -13.50
N ASN A 239 13.06 -4.10 -14.09
CA ASN A 239 14.08 -3.69 -15.04
C ASN A 239 14.67 -2.30 -14.78
N SER A 240 15.16 -2.12 -13.55
CA SER A 240 15.57 -0.80 -13.09
C SER A 240 17.07 -0.52 -13.27
N ILE A 241 18.00 -1.43 -12.98
CA ILE A 241 19.44 -1.06 -12.91
C ILE A 241 20.11 -0.91 -14.28
N SER A 242 19.72 -1.73 -15.26
CA SER A 242 20.25 -1.64 -16.61
C SER A 242 19.33 -0.90 -17.58
N GLY A 243 18.12 -0.54 -17.15
CA GLY A 243 17.04 -0.13 -18.03
C GLY A 243 16.63 -1.23 -19.03
N GLY A 244 15.66 -0.92 -19.90
CA GLY A 244 15.17 -1.79 -20.96
C GLY A 244 13.64 -1.82 -20.99
N TYR A 245 13.01 -2.97 -21.27
CA TYR A 245 11.54 -3.06 -21.30
C TYR A 245 10.95 -2.62 -19.96
N SER A 246 9.89 -1.83 -20.03
CA SER A 246 9.04 -1.48 -18.89
C SER A 246 7.60 -1.62 -19.33
N ALA A 247 6.84 -2.46 -18.64
CA ALA A 247 5.42 -2.59 -18.94
C ALA A 247 4.71 -1.24 -18.72
N THR A 248 5.04 -0.58 -17.62
CA THR A 248 4.40 0.68 -17.18
C THR A 248 4.80 1.91 -18.00
N ASP A 249 5.86 1.82 -18.83
CA ASP A 249 6.28 2.95 -19.67
C ASP A 249 5.49 2.97 -21.00
N PRO A 250 4.93 4.13 -21.43
CA PRO A 250 4.20 4.24 -22.69
C PRO A 250 5.00 3.84 -23.94
N THR A 251 6.33 3.94 -23.89
CA THR A 251 7.22 3.53 -24.99
C THR A 251 7.56 2.04 -24.95
N GLY A 252 7.19 1.35 -23.87
CA GLY A 252 7.60 -0.01 -23.57
C GLY A 252 9.06 -0.11 -23.14
N GLU A 253 9.76 1.01 -22.89
CA GLU A 253 11.17 1.02 -22.47
C GLU A 253 11.44 2.06 -21.37
N THR A 254 12.46 1.82 -20.56
CA THR A 254 12.87 2.67 -19.44
C THR A 254 14.40 2.80 -19.38
N GLU A 255 14.88 3.99 -19.00
CA GLU A 255 16.28 4.21 -18.64
C GLU A 255 16.60 3.58 -17.29
N PRO A 256 17.89 3.40 -16.91
CA PRO A 256 18.24 2.96 -15.57
C PRO A 256 17.65 3.83 -14.45
N PHE A 257 17.00 3.21 -13.47
CA PHE A 257 16.49 3.82 -12.25
C PHE A 257 16.59 2.88 -11.04
N PHE A 258 16.42 3.45 -9.85
CA PHE A 258 16.26 2.68 -8.61
C PHE A 258 14.76 2.47 -8.34
N ALA A 259 14.32 1.21 -8.25
CA ALA A 259 12.94 0.86 -7.96
C ALA A 259 12.68 1.01 -6.45
N ASP A 260 11.68 1.82 -6.08
CA ASP A 260 11.34 2.05 -4.69
C ASP A 260 10.52 0.86 -4.14
N ALA A 261 11.21 -0.09 -3.52
CA ALA A 261 10.57 -1.23 -2.89
C ALA A 261 9.53 -0.81 -1.84
N LEU A 262 8.46 -1.59 -1.70
CA LEU A 262 7.48 -1.39 -0.64
C LEU A 262 8.11 -1.64 0.74
N ALA A 263 8.98 -2.66 0.82
CA ALA A 263 9.73 -2.97 2.04
C ALA A 263 11.01 -3.77 1.71
N VAL A 264 11.96 -3.74 2.64
CA VAL A 264 13.12 -4.64 2.67
C VAL A 264 12.89 -5.70 3.75
N GLY A 265 13.22 -6.94 3.43
CA GLY A 265 13.02 -8.07 4.32
C GLY A 265 13.97 -8.02 5.52
N LYS A 266 13.41 -8.17 6.72
CA LYS A 266 14.17 -8.21 7.97
C LYS A 266 14.18 -9.60 8.57
N VAL A 267 15.34 -10.00 9.10
CA VAL A 267 15.50 -11.28 9.79
C VAL A 267 15.87 -11.02 11.23
N TYR A 268 15.27 -11.78 12.14
CA TYR A 268 15.48 -11.66 13.57
C TYR A 268 16.06 -12.94 14.14
N GLY A 269 17.04 -12.81 15.03
CA GLY A 269 17.59 -13.92 15.81
C GLY A 269 16.60 -14.43 16.85
N ALA A 270 16.94 -15.55 17.50
CA ALA A 270 16.10 -16.17 18.52
C ALA A 270 15.80 -15.26 19.74
N GLY A 271 16.62 -14.22 19.98
CA GLY A 271 16.39 -13.22 21.03
C GLY A 271 15.44 -12.07 20.62
N GLY A 272 15.01 -12.03 19.35
CA GLY A 272 14.16 -10.97 18.79
C GLY A 272 14.93 -9.75 18.31
N GLU A 273 16.27 -9.76 18.36
CA GLU A 273 17.12 -8.76 17.71
C GLU A 273 17.21 -8.97 16.19
N GLU A 274 17.17 -7.89 15.42
CA GLU A 274 17.45 -7.93 13.98
C GLU A 274 18.89 -8.43 13.77
N LEU A 275 19.09 -9.30 12.78
CA LEU A 275 20.42 -9.82 12.47
C LEU A 275 21.34 -8.67 12.06
N THR A 276 22.65 -8.85 12.28
CA THR A 276 23.61 -7.87 11.78
C THR A 276 23.82 -8.08 10.29
N PRO A 277 23.80 -7.04 9.44
CA PRO A 277 24.15 -7.17 8.03
C PRO A 277 25.48 -7.93 7.83
N GLY A 278 25.51 -8.81 6.84
CA GLY A 278 26.59 -9.78 6.58
C GLY A 278 26.51 -11.09 7.38
N THR A 279 25.59 -11.21 8.34
CA THR A 279 25.33 -12.49 9.03
C THR A 279 24.75 -13.49 8.02
N LEU A 280 25.27 -14.71 7.96
CA LEU A 280 24.76 -15.72 7.03
C LEU A 280 23.37 -16.19 7.47
N MET A 281 22.39 -16.08 6.57
CA MET A 281 21.06 -16.64 6.75
C MET A 281 21.06 -18.15 6.55
N ASN A 282 20.08 -18.83 7.14
CA ASN A 282 19.86 -20.26 7.11
C ASN A 282 18.52 -20.60 6.44
N SER A 283 18.42 -21.82 5.90
CA SER A 283 17.13 -22.40 5.55
C SER A 283 16.22 -22.37 6.78
N GLY A 284 14.98 -21.91 6.60
CA GLY A 284 14.02 -21.70 7.68
C GLY A 284 14.03 -20.30 8.30
N ASP A 285 15.00 -19.43 7.98
CA ASP A 285 14.96 -18.05 8.44
C ASP A 285 13.75 -17.33 7.83
N GLN A 286 13.04 -16.57 8.67
CA GLN A 286 11.88 -15.80 8.27
C GLN A 286 12.28 -14.38 7.92
N LEU A 287 11.91 -13.95 6.72
CA LEU A 287 11.98 -12.55 6.31
C LEU A 287 10.64 -11.89 6.57
N ILE A 288 10.68 -10.80 7.34
CA ILE A 288 9.54 -9.99 7.71
C ILE A 288 9.60 -8.67 6.95
N PHE A 289 8.52 -8.36 6.22
CA PHE A 289 8.35 -7.16 5.43
C PHE A 289 7.26 -6.29 6.06
N GLU A 290 7.64 -5.09 6.49
CA GLU A 290 6.73 -4.09 7.07
C GLU A 290 6.87 -2.80 6.26
N PRO A 291 6.00 -2.57 5.25
CA PRO A 291 6.11 -1.41 4.39
C PRO A 291 5.83 -0.12 5.14
N ASN A 292 6.50 0.96 4.74
CA ASN A 292 6.29 2.28 5.33
C ASN A 292 4.97 2.89 4.83
N LEU A 293 3.89 2.66 5.55
CA LEU A 293 2.55 3.16 5.23
C LEU A 293 2.42 4.70 5.29
N ALA A 294 3.45 5.42 5.75
CA ALA A 294 3.50 6.88 5.62
C ALA A 294 3.97 7.34 4.23
N ASN A 295 4.49 6.45 3.39
CA ASN A 295 4.78 6.74 1.99
C ASN A 295 3.47 6.71 1.19
N PRO A 296 3.09 7.80 0.51
CA PRO A 296 1.80 7.90 -0.18
C PRO A 296 1.66 6.91 -1.34
N GLY A 297 2.75 6.55 -2.02
CA GLY A 297 2.73 5.57 -3.11
C GLY A 297 2.48 4.15 -2.60
N ILE A 298 3.15 3.77 -1.51
CA ILE A 298 2.91 2.49 -0.80
C ILE A 298 1.48 2.44 -0.26
N LEU A 299 1.03 3.50 0.41
CA LEU A 299 -0.32 3.56 0.97
C LEU A 299 -1.38 3.42 -0.12
N SER A 300 -1.24 4.19 -1.21
CA SER A 300 -2.14 4.13 -2.36
C SER A 300 -2.21 2.73 -2.96
N TYR A 301 -1.07 2.05 -3.14
CA TYR A 301 -1.03 0.67 -3.60
C TYR A 301 -1.87 -0.26 -2.70
N VAL A 302 -1.67 -0.19 -1.38
CA VAL A 302 -2.39 -1.04 -0.43
C VAL A 302 -3.88 -0.70 -0.41
N GLN A 303 -4.26 0.57 -0.36
CA GLN A 303 -5.66 0.99 -0.37
C GLN A 303 -6.37 0.56 -1.66
N GLN A 304 -5.74 0.73 -2.82
CA GLN A 304 -6.29 0.28 -4.10
C GLN A 304 -6.46 -1.23 -4.14
N SER A 305 -5.49 -1.97 -3.61
CA SER A 305 -5.56 -3.43 -3.52
C SER A 305 -6.74 -3.87 -2.64
N LEU A 306 -6.94 -3.25 -1.47
CA LEU A 306 -8.09 -3.51 -0.60
C LEU A 306 -9.42 -3.15 -1.26
N ALA A 307 -9.49 -2.02 -1.98
CA ALA A 307 -10.67 -1.65 -2.75
C ALA A 307 -11.00 -2.67 -3.83
N ASN A 308 -9.99 -3.28 -4.44
CA ASN A 308 -10.14 -4.37 -5.40
C ASN A 308 -10.42 -5.73 -4.73
N GLY A 309 -10.38 -5.81 -3.38
CA GLY A 309 -10.66 -7.01 -2.61
C GLY A 309 -9.50 -7.99 -2.52
N ALA A 310 -8.27 -7.53 -2.67
CA ALA A 310 -7.13 -8.41 -2.89
C ALA A 310 -5.83 -7.80 -2.30
N LEU A 311 -4.86 -8.60 -1.84
CA LEU A 311 -3.48 -8.13 -1.57
C LEU A 311 -2.46 -9.02 -2.27
N GLY A 312 -1.46 -8.44 -2.92
CA GLY A 312 -0.53 -9.18 -3.78
C GLY A 312 0.88 -8.60 -3.73
N PHE A 313 1.88 -9.47 -3.65
CA PHE A 313 3.28 -9.06 -3.48
C PHE A 313 4.22 -9.93 -4.29
N MET A 314 5.24 -9.30 -4.86
CA MET A 314 6.38 -9.95 -5.49
C MET A 314 7.63 -9.80 -4.62
N PHE A 315 8.41 -10.86 -4.50
CA PHE A 315 9.69 -10.85 -3.79
C PHE A 315 10.84 -10.97 -4.77
N SER A 316 11.75 -10.00 -4.72
CA SER A 316 12.84 -9.85 -5.68
C SER A 316 14.15 -9.51 -4.97
N SER A 317 15.27 -9.67 -5.67
CA SER A 317 16.58 -9.19 -5.23
C SER A 317 17.49 -9.06 -6.45
N LEU A 318 18.65 -8.46 -6.25
CA LEU A 318 19.66 -8.33 -7.31
C LEU A 318 20.48 -9.59 -7.55
N HIS A 319 20.21 -10.68 -6.83
CA HIS A 319 20.90 -11.95 -7.00
C HIS A 319 20.76 -12.48 -8.43
N GLU A 320 21.88 -12.79 -9.08
CA GLU A 320 21.88 -13.24 -10.48
C GLU A 320 21.46 -14.72 -10.58
N PRO A 321 20.43 -15.06 -11.37
CA PRO A 321 20.02 -16.45 -11.53
C PRO A 321 20.94 -17.20 -12.52
N GLY A 322 21.58 -18.28 -12.08
CA GLY A 322 22.39 -19.15 -12.97
C GLY A 322 21.58 -20.03 -13.94
N GLY A 323 20.29 -19.74 -14.15
CA GLY A 323 19.38 -20.46 -15.06
C GLY A 323 19.00 -21.89 -14.65
N GLN A 324 18.21 -22.58 -15.49
CA GLN A 324 17.81 -23.99 -15.26
C GLN A 324 18.98 -25.00 -15.36
N ALA A 325 20.17 -24.57 -15.79
CA ALA A 325 21.32 -25.45 -16.05
C ALA A 325 22.18 -25.79 -14.81
N ALA A 326 21.55 -25.85 -13.63
CA ALA A 326 22.03 -26.50 -12.40
C ALA A 326 22.81 -25.67 -11.36
N THR A 327 22.75 -24.34 -11.39
CA THR A 327 23.07 -23.53 -10.19
C THR A 327 22.10 -22.35 -10.10
N ALA A 328 20.94 -22.55 -9.48
CA ALA A 328 20.16 -21.39 -9.02
C ALA A 328 21.03 -20.62 -8.01
N ALA A 329 21.08 -19.30 -8.12
CA ALA A 329 21.84 -18.41 -7.25
C ALA A 329 20.97 -17.20 -6.82
N TYR A 330 19.66 -17.40 -6.69
CA TYR A 330 18.68 -16.42 -6.22
C TYR A 330 17.83 -16.98 -5.04
N PRO A 331 17.38 -16.14 -4.09
CA PRO A 331 16.58 -16.58 -2.93
C PRO A 331 15.29 -17.29 -3.34
N ASP A 332 14.95 -18.34 -2.60
CA ASP A 332 13.71 -19.11 -2.77
C ASP A 332 12.96 -19.28 -1.44
N PHE A 333 11.64 -19.36 -1.51
CA PHE A 333 10.77 -19.35 -0.34
C PHE A 333 9.84 -20.55 -0.29
N TYR A 334 9.48 -20.96 0.92
CA TYR A 334 8.53 -22.05 1.14
C TYR A 334 7.15 -21.57 0.71
N LEU A 335 6.43 -22.45 0.03
CA LEU A 335 5.02 -22.34 -0.33
C LEU A 335 4.28 -23.49 0.36
N ASP A 336 2.97 -23.35 0.55
CA ASP A 336 2.15 -24.39 1.19
C ASP A 336 2.04 -25.70 0.36
N ASP A 337 2.11 -25.60 -0.97
CA ASP A 337 1.88 -26.68 -1.93
C ASP A 337 3.16 -27.36 -2.45
N LEU A 338 4.33 -26.96 -1.95
CA LEU A 338 5.61 -27.41 -2.49
C LEU A 338 5.96 -28.86 -2.14
N ASP A 339 5.93 -29.72 -3.16
CA ASP A 339 6.40 -31.13 -3.14
C ASP A 339 7.94 -31.24 -3.33
N VAL A 340 8.73 -30.33 -2.74
CA VAL A 340 10.22 -30.33 -2.88
C VAL A 340 10.97 -30.59 -1.57
N GLY A 341 10.27 -31.03 -0.52
CA GLY A 341 10.89 -31.44 0.73
C GLY A 341 9.92 -31.37 1.89
N ASN A 342 10.36 -31.80 3.07
CA ASN A 342 9.62 -31.50 4.29
C ASN A 342 9.61 -29.97 4.45
N ASN A 343 8.45 -29.33 4.28
CA ASN A 343 8.11 -28.07 4.92
C ASN A 343 7.84 -28.41 6.40
N PRO A 344 8.86 -28.40 7.29
CA PRO A 344 8.80 -29.12 8.55
C PRO A 344 7.75 -28.55 9.50
N ASP A 345 7.33 -27.30 9.26
CA ASP A 345 6.55 -26.48 10.18
C ASP A 345 5.31 -25.84 9.54
N GLY A 346 4.99 -26.12 8.28
CA GLY A 346 3.85 -25.49 7.58
C GLY A 346 4.07 -24.00 7.31
N ALA A 347 5.33 -23.61 7.07
CA ALA A 347 5.80 -22.23 6.98
C ALA A 347 5.51 -21.57 5.62
N ALA A 348 4.24 -21.63 5.20
CA ALA A 348 3.76 -20.88 4.05
C ALA A 348 3.93 -19.37 4.28
N PRO A 349 3.89 -18.55 3.21
CA PRO A 349 3.83 -17.11 3.36
C PRO A 349 2.66 -16.70 4.27
N LEU A 350 2.86 -15.67 5.07
CA LEU A 350 1.86 -15.14 6.00
C LEU A 350 1.63 -13.67 5.68
N ILE A 351 0.38 -13.27 5.46
CA ILE A 351 -0.04 -11.87 5.32
C ILE A 351 -0.90 -11.51 6.51
N GLU A 352 -0.51 -10.46 7.25
CA GLU A 352 -1.24 -9.90 8.38
C GLU A 352 -1.55 -8.43 8.10
N LEU A 353 -2.83 -8.06 8.19
CA LEU A 353 -3.32 -6.72 7.96
C LEU A 353 -4.24 -6.30 9.11
N SER A 354 -4.09 -5.04 9.53
CA SER A 354 -5.09 -4.30 10.32
C SER A 354 -5.47 -3.06 9.54
N VAL A 355 -6.76 -2.85 9.34
CA VAL A 355 -7.30 -1.69 8.62
C VAL A 355 -8.55 -1.20 9.32
N THR A 356 -8.68 0.10 9.46
CA THR A 356 -9.91 0.76 9.90
C THR A 356 -10.59 1.36 8.69
N VAL A 357 -11.81 0.91 8.39
CA VAL A 357 -12.61 1.45 7.30
C VAL A 357 -13.52 2.54 7.85
N GLY A 358 -13.25 3.78 7.44
CA GLY A 358 -14.07 4.94 7.74
C GLY A 358 -15.34 4.97 6.90
N GLU A 359 -16.34 5.74 7.33
CA GLU A 359 -17.50 6.00 6.48
C GLU A 359 -17.12 6.92 5.31
N ALA A 360 -17.81 6.75 4.19
CA ALA A 360 -17.82 7.75 3.12
C ALA A 360 -18.25 9.09 3.68
N LEU A 361 -17.37 10.08 3.59
CA LEU A 361 -17.71 11.47 3.86
C LEU A 361 -18.47 11.98 2.63
N PRO A 362 -19.80 12.22 2.71
CA PRO A 362 -20.51 12.66 1.53
C PRO A 362 -19.95 14.02 1.10
N GLY A 363 -19.59 14.16 -0.17
CA GLY A 363 -18.97 15.38 -0.69
C GLY A 363 -17.44 15.42 -0.65
N ASP A 364 -16.77 14.41 -0.07
CA ASP A 364 -15.33 14.16 -0.22
C ASP A 364 -15.14 13.42 -1.55
N TYR A 365 -15.03 14.19 -2.62
CA TYR A 365 -14.95 13.70 -3.99
C TYR A 365 -13.54 13.33 -4.40
N ASP A 366 -12.53 14.02 -3.89
CA ASP A 366 -11.14 13.63 -4.16
C ASP A 366 -10.65 12.51 -3.24
N GLY A 367 -11.45 12.16 -2.22
CA GLY A 367 -11.20 11.03 -1.36
C GLY A 367 -9.95 11.26 -0.53
N ASP A 368 -9.78 12.46 0.02
CA ASP A 368 -8.68 12.80 0.93
C ASP A 368 -9.09 12.74 2.42
N GLY A 369 -10.37 12.44 2.69
CA GLY A 369 -10.93 12.38 4.03
C GLY A 369 -11.37 13.73 4.58
N VAL A 370 -11.41 14.78 3.76
CA VAL A 370 -11.80 16.14 4.12
C VAL A 370 -12.68 16.75 3.04
N VAL A 371 -13.90 17.13 3.41
CA VAL A 371 -14.76 17.90 2.50
C VAL A 371 -14.28 19.36 2.45
N ASP A 372 -13.64 19.79 1.37
CA ASP A 372 -13.11 21.14 1.19
C ASP A 372 -13.21 21.73 -0.24
N ALA A 373 -12.37 22.71 -0.59
CA ALA A 373 -12.42 23.38 -1.89
C ALA A 373 -11.80 22.57 -3.04
N PHE A 374 -11.01 21.53 -2.74
CA PHE A 374 -10.41 20.62 -3.73
C PHE A 374 -11.46 19.65 -4.28
N ASP A 375 -12.37 19.14 -3.45
CA ASP A 375 -13.57 18.40 -3.91
C ASP A 375 -14.41 19.23 -4.88
N TYR A 376 -14.61 20.51 -4.56
CA TYR A 376 -15.33 21.41 -5.43
C TYR A 376 -14.60 21.66 -6.75
N ALA A 377 -13.27 21.62 -6.75
CA ALA A 377 -12.50 21.70 -7.99
C ALA A 377 -12.71 20.44 -8.83
N LEU A 378 -12.69 19.24 -8.22
CA LEU A 378 -12.94 17.98 -8.90
C LEU A 378 -14.36 17.90 -9.47
N TRP A 379 -15.38 18.25 -8.67
CA TRP A 379 -16.77 18.34 -9.14
C TRP A 379 -16.91 19.28 -10.35
N ARG A 380 -16.24 20.43 -10.34
CA ARG A 380 -16.27 21.37 -11.49
C ARG A 380 -15.60 20.80 -12.73
N GLU A 381 -14.54 20.02 -12.56
CA GLU A 381 -13.85 19.36 -13.66
C GLU A 381 -14.72 18.29 -14.32
N GLN A 382 -15.47 17.54 -13.51
CA GLN A 382 -16.30 16.42 -13.98
C GLN A 382 -17.75 16.83 -14.35
N PHE A 383 -18.16 18.07 -14.09
CA PHE A 383 -19.53 18.55 -14.30
C PHE A 383 -20.07 18.30 -15.72
N GLY A 384 -21.21 17.61 -15.79
CA GLY A 384 -21.91 17.29 -17.03
C GLY A 384 -21.35 16.10 -17.82
N GLY A 385 -20.40 15.35 -17.24
CA GLY A 385 -19.83 14.14 -17.81
C GLY A 385 -19.98 12.91 -16.89
N PRO A 386 -19.50 11.73 -17.33
CA PRO A 386 -19.30 10.59 -16.45
C PRO A 386 -18.11 10.89 -15.52
N GLY A 387 -18.33 10.77 -14.21
CA GLY A 387 -17.32 11.02 -13.16
C GLY A 387 -17.76 10.34 -11.87
N PRO A 388 -17.46 9.04 -11.68
CA PRO A 388 -17.94 8.30 -10.52
C PRO A 388 -17.42 8.89 -9.20
N GLU A 389 -16.30 9.63 -9.23
CA GLU A 389 -15.70 10.25 -8.05
C GLU A 389 -16.54 11.42 -7.53
N ALA A 390 -17.05 12.29 -8.42
CA ALA A 390 -17.86 13.44 -8.05
C ALA A 390 -19.39 13.21 -8.14
N ASP A 391 -19.84 11.99 -8.45
CA ASP A 391 -21.25 11.56 -8.44
C ASP A 391 -21.72 11.28 -6.99
N GLY A 392 -21.82 12.33 -6.20
CA GLY A 392 -22.17 12.25 -4.78
C GLY A 392 -23.56 11.72 -4.48
N ASN A 393 -24.48 11.71 -5.45
CA ASN A 393 -25.82 11.16 -5.29
C ASN A 393 -25.97 9.73 -5.87
N GLY A 394 -25.00 9.26 -6.66
CA GLY A 394 -24.93 7.93 -7.25
C GLY A 394 -25.91 7.69 -8.40
N ASP A 395 -26.32 8.73 -9.13
CA ASP A 395 -27.28 8.64 -10.25
C ASP A 395 -26.61 8.43 -11.63
N GLY A 396 -25.28 8.41 -11.65
CA GLY A 396 -24.44 8.19 -12.82
C GLY A 396 -24.12 9.46 -13.61
N THR A 397 -24.48 10.65 -13.12
CA THR A 397 -24.18 11.94 -13.77
C THR A 397 -23.73 12.99 -12.77
N VAL A 398 -22.53 13.56 -12.97
CA VAL A 398 -22.06 14.68 -12.14
C VAL A 398 -22.81 15.97 -12.50
N ASP A 399 -23.74 16.40 -11.66
CA ASP A 399 -24.58 17.57 -11.90
C ASP A 399 -24.77 18.48 -10.66
N ALA A 400 -25.80 19.33 -10.69
CA ALA A 400 -26.07 20.28 -9.62
C ALA A 400 -26.54 19.60 -8.32
N ALA A 401 -27.07 18.39 -8.37
CA ALA A 401 -27.42 17.59 -7.20
C ALA A 401 -26.16 17.19 -6.43
N ASP A 402 -25.08 16.80 -7.11
CA ASP A 402 -23.81 16.47 -6.46
C ASP A 402 -23.20 17.69 -5.78
N TYR A 403 -23.22 18.85 -6.44
CA TYR A 403 -22.84 20.10 -5.79
C TYR A 403 -23.58 20.33 -4.46
N THR A 404 -24.85 19.94 -4.36
CA THR A 404 -25.58 20.05 -3.09
C THR A 404 -25.09 19.07 -2.05
N VAL A 405 -24.68 17.86 -2.43
CA VAL A 405 -24.04 16.89 -1.54
C VAL A 405 -22.75 17.50 -0.98
N TRP A 406 -21.83 17.98 -1.82
CA TRP A 406 -20.62 18.66 -1.36
C TRP A 406 -20.92 19.85 -0.44
N ARG A 407 -21.76 20.77 -0.89
CA ARG A 407 -22.06 22.01 -0.14
C ARG A 407 -22.68 21.72 1.23
N ASP A 408 -23.55 20.72 1.32
CA ASP A 408 -24.26 20.40 2.57
C ASP A 408 -23.34 19.70 3.59
N ASN A 409 -22.21 19.15 3.14
CA ASN A 409 -21.21 18.49 3.97
C ASN A 409 -19.92 19.32 4.16
N LEU A 410 -19.75 20.42 3.43
CA LEU A 410 -18.65 21.36 3.63
C LEU A 410 -18.65 21.86 5.09
N PRO A 411 -17.57 21.66 5.86
CA PRO A 411 -17.50 22.09 7.23
C PRO A 411 -17.73 23.60 7.32
N PRO A 412 -18.52 24.08 8.31
CA PRO A 412 -18.65 25.51 8.50
C PRO A 412 -17.26 26.09 8.72
N ALA A 413 -16.91 27.12 7.94
CA ALA A 413 -15.63 27.81 8.07
C ALA A 413 -15.38 28.08 9.56
N SER A 414 -14.35 27.45 10.12
CA SER A 414 -13.97 27.67 11.51
C SER A 414 -13.88 29.17 11.71
N ALA A 415 -14.76 29.71 12.55
CA ALA A 415 -14.76 31.13 12.84
C ALA A 415 -13.33 31.47 13.26
N ALA A 416 -12.62 32.22 12.40
CA ALA A 416 -11.28 32.69 12.69
C ALA A 416 -11.36 33.27 14.11
N THR A 417 -10.65 32.66 15.05
CA THR A 417 -10.59 33.17 16.42
C THR A 417 -10.23 34.63 16.29
N ALA A 418 -11.15 35.52 16.66
CA ALA A 418 -10.95 36.95 16.58
C ALA A 418 -9.56 37.23 17.16
N ALA A 419 -8.63 37.65 16.30
CA ALA A 419 -7.31 38.05 16.76
C ALA A 419 -7.56 39.03 17.91
N PRO A 420 -6.96 38.81 19.11
CA PRO A 420 -7.27 39.65 20.26
C PRO A 420 -7.06 41.10 19.84
N GLU A 421 -8.15 41.87 19.79
CA GLU A 421 -8.06 43.29 19.51
C GLU A 421 -7.09 43.85 20.56
N PRO A 422 -6.08 44.65 20.17
CA PRO A 422 -5.17 45.23 21.14
C PRO A 422 -6.03 46.00 22.13
N SER A 423 -6.12 45.47 23.36
CA SER A 423 -7.03 45.99 24.37
C SER A 423 -6.90 47.51 24.39
N SER A 424 -8.01 48.22 24.30
CA SER A 424 -8.02 49.69 24.29
C SER A 424 -7.31 50.26 25.54
N VAL A 425 -7.18 49.43 26.59
CA VAL A 425 -6.38 49.63 27.80
C VAL A 425 -4.87 49.72 27.53
N ALA A 426 -4.31 48.93 26.61
CA ALA A 426 -2.90 49.02 26.21
C ALA A 426 -2.58 50.32 25.46
N MET A 427 -3.50 50.81 24.63
CA MET A 427 -3.38 52.12 23.96
C MET A 427 -3.54 53.29 24.96
N LEU A 428 -4.44 53.18 25.93
CA LEU A 428 -4.57 54.15 27.03
C LEU A 428 -3.33 54.17 27.95
N GLY A 429 -2.69 53.01 28.16
CA GLY A 429 -1.43 52.90 28.90
C GLY A 429 -0.26 53.60 28.20
N LEU A 430 -0.16 53.48 26.87
CA LEU A 430 0.88 54.16 26.08
C LEU A 430 0.72 55.69 26.08
N PHE A 431 -0.52 56.22 26.05
CA PHE A 431 -0.76 57.65 26.23
C PHE A 431 -0.47 58.15 27.66
N GLY A 432 -0.74 57.33 28.68
CA GLY A 432 -0.46 57.65 30.08
C GLY A 432 1.04 57.80 30.39
N VAL A 433 1.87 56.92 29.82
CA VAL A 433 3.34 56.98 30.00
C VAL A 433 3.96 58.18 29.27
N ALA A 434 3.44 58.55 28.09
CA ALA A 434 3.90 59.73 27.36
C ALA A 434 3.59 61.05 28.10
N MET A 435 2.43 61.15 28.75
CA MET A 435 2.05 62.34 29.55
C MET A 435 2.86 62.45 30.85
N ALA A 436 3.20 61.32 31.48
CA ALA A 436 4.05 61.31 32.68
C ALA A 436 5.49 61.77 32.39
N PHE A 437 6.02 61.50 31.18
CA PHE A 437 7.37 61.91 30.79
C PHE A 437 7.46 63.42 30.49
N CYS A 438 6.42 64.02 29.92
CA CYS A 438 6.36 65.47 29.69
C CYS A 438 6.18 66.28 30.99
N GLY A 439 5.45 65.76 31.98
CA GLY A 439 5.28 66.43 33.28
C GLY A 439 6.52 66.41 34.17
N TRP A 440 7.39 65.39 34.03
CA TRP A 440 8.60 65.24 34.84
C TRP A 440 9.71 66.24 34.46
N ALA A 441 9.74 66.71 33.22
CA ALA A 441 10.72 67.68 32.73
C ALA A 441 10.47 69.12 33.25
N GLU A 442 9.23 69.50 33.56
CA GLU A 442 8.92 70.86 34.05
C GLU A 442 9.29 71.08 35.53
N TRP A 443 9.39 70.02 36.33
CA TRP A 443 9.61 70.14 37.77
C TRP A 443 11.08 70.34 38.17
N PHE A 444 12.04 69.86 37.37
CA PHE A 444 13.47 69.90 37.72
C PHE A 444 14.29 71.04 37.10
N VAL A 445 13.70 71.92 36.27
CA VAL A 445 14.45 73.00 35.57
C VAL A 445 14.10 74.42 36.05
N ARG A 446 13.40 74.59 37.18
CA ARG A 446 13.25 75.93 37.79
C ARG A 446 14.13 76.10 39.03
N PRO A 447 15.18 76.94 38.99
CA PRO A 447 15.99 77.24 40.16
C PRO A 447 15.18 77.98 41.23
N ASN A 448 15.35 77.52 42.47
CA ASN A 448 14.84 78.08 43.73
C ASN A 448 14.80 79.63 43.75
N ARG A 449 13.61 80.18 44.00
CA ARG A 449 13.45 81.52 44.58
C ARG A 449 12.79 81.38 45.96
N ASN A 450 13.62 81.18 46.98
CA ASN A 450 13.33 81.53 48.36
C ASN A 450 14.31 82.69 48.66
N GLY A 451 13.83 83.92 48.92
CA GLY A 451 13.48 84.42 50.26
C GLY A 451 14.77 85.00 50.89
N GLU A 452 14.88 86.16 51.52
CA GLU A 452 14.01 87.20 52.09
C GLU A 452 14.97 88.42 52.33
N GLY A 453 14.44 89.63 52.55
CA GLY A 453 15.23 90.78 53.05
C GLY A 453 14.92 92.10 52.38
#